data_AF-A0A1S1CNG8-F1
#
_entry.id   AF-A0A1S1CNG8-F1
#
_cell.length_a   1.000
_cell.length_b   1.000
_cell.length_c   1.000
_cell.angle_alpha   90.00
_cell.angle_beta   90.00
_cell.angle_gamma   90.00
#
_symmetry.space_group_name_H-M   'P 1'
#
loop_
_entity.id
_entity.type
_entity.pdbx_description
1 polymer ?
#
loop_
_entity_poly.entity_id
_entity_poly.type
_entity_poly.pdbx_seq_one_letter_code
_entity_poly.pdbx_strand_id
1 'polypeptide(L)'
;MADDKTTANNSPYPEGYKPQSRRERREMEEYAARLAEEKKREQAELASSEQGEESHVGDARPAAAEAASASAQPAEAPDTKGSEEEGAATTADKSAEKDEEKPEDPSTMTAKERRKAKRAEQAELTFAKAREEDRLGEWAWVQVREGGTVVLYALIIAFLIKTFLLRGFYIPSGSMEQTLQVNDRVFINVAGSYFNEPKRGDVIVFKDSQGWIPSTQKSSNPIKEGLSFVGVLPDTSSNYLVKRVIGTPGDVVESDGSGKIKVNGVEINEPYLYPGNQPSELAFKVTVPKDKYFVMGDHRSNSADSRYHISDGTAFISKDDVQGNVFVVAWPLNHFGLLTDESSVFSSVPSPTSTPEQ
;
A
#
# COMPACT_ATOMS: atom_id res chain seq x y z
N MET A 1 -36.02 18.21 -49.43
CA MET A 1 -34.76 18.92 -49.10
C MET A 1 -34.37 18.45 -47.72
N ALA A 2 -33.33 17.62 -47.62
CA ALA A 2 -32.82 17.09 -46.37
C ALA A 2 -31.31 17.31 -46.39
N ASP A 3 -30.82 18.15 -45.47
CA ASP A 3 -29.40 18.38 -45.29
C ASP A 3 -28.87 17.37 -44.28
N ASP A 4 -28.18 16.34 -44.80
CA ASP A 4 -27.44 15.40 -43.98
C ASP A 4 -26.16 16.07 -43.44
N LYS A 5 -25.98 16.00 -42.12
CA LYS A 5 -24.76 16.47 -41.43
C LYS A 5 -24.26 15.39 -40.48
N THR A 6 -23.70 14.35 -41.07
CA THR A 6 -22.81 13.39 -40.42
C THR A 6 -21.49 14.08 -40.00
N THR A 7 -21.51 14.83 -38.90
CA THR A 7 -20.26 15.29 -38.26
C THR A 7 -19.62 14.12 -37.53
N ALA A 8 -18.62 13.49 -38.17
CA ALA A 8 -17.78 12.50 -37.53
C ALA A 8 -17.13 13.10 -36.26
N ASN A 9 -17.38 12.46 -35.12
CA ASN A 9 -16.85 12.91 -33.84
C ASN A 9 -15.36 12.54 -33.74
N ASN A 10 -14.49 13.39 -34.30
CA ASN A 10 -13.03 13.25 -34.32
C ASN A 10 -12.40 13.52 -32.93
N SER A 11 -13.03 13.02 -31.88
CA SER A 11 -12.58 13.04 -30.51
C SER A 11 -11.45 12.02 -30.32
N PRO A 12 -10.25 12.40 -29.85
CA PRO A 12 -9.17 11.46 -29.53
C PRO A 12 -9.45 10.65 -28.24
N TYR A 13 -10.58 10.88 -27.59
CA TYR A 13 -11.00 10.24 -26.35
C TYR A 13 -11.86 9.00 -26.61
N PRO A 14 -11.80 7.97 -25.73
CA PRO A 14 -12.75 6.86 -25.73
C PRO A 14 -14.21 7.33 -25.67
N GLU A 15 -15.11 6.56 -26.28
CA GLU A 15 -16.51 6.93 -26.36
C GLU A 15 -17.14 7.07 -24.97
N GLY A 16 -17.81 8.21 -24.73
CA GLY A 16 -18.35 8.57 -23.41
C GLY A 16 -17.38 9.27 -22.44
N TYR A 17 -16.06 9.24 -22.68
CA TYR A 17 -15.09 9.91 -21.80
C TYR A 17 -15.10 11.44 -21.99
N LYS A 18 -15.14 12.19 -20.89
CA LYS A 18 -15.05 13.66 -20.86
C LYS A 18 -13.96 14.08 -19.86
N PRO A 19 -12.84 14.69 -20.29
CA PRO A 19 -11.80 15.13 -19.37
C PRO A 19 -12.33 16.23 -18.44
N GLN A 20 -12.06 16.10 -17.14
CA GLN A 20 -12.53 16.98 -16.08
C GLN A 20 -11.65 18.24 -15.94
N SER A 21 -10.43 18.24 -16.48
CA SER A 21 -9.55 19.41 -16.46
C SER A 21 -8.86 19.70 -17.80
N ARG A 22 -8.41 20.96 -18.00
CA ARG A 22 -7.59 21.35 -19.17
C ARG A 22 -6.22 20.65 -19.20
N ARG A 23 -5.72 20.17 -18.05
CA ARG A 23 -4.45 19.46 -17.94
C ARG A 23 -4.60 18.02 -18.41
N GLU A 24 -5.57 17.31 -17.85
CA GLU A 24 -5.97 15.95 -18.24
C GLU A 24 -6.32 15.88 -19.73
N ARG A 25 -6.99 16.91 -20.27
CA ARG A 25 -7.25 17.04 -21.71
C ARG A 25 -5.96 16.93 -22.55
N ARG A 26 -4.90 17.66 -22.16
CA ARG A 26 -3.59 17.66 -22.85
C ARG A 26 -2.83 16.35 -22.65
N GLU A 27 -2.79 15.82 -21.43
CA GLU A 27 -2.10 14.57 -21.12
C GLU A 27 -2.69 13.41 -21.95
N MET A 28 -4.01 13.42 -22.18
CA MET A 28 -4.70 12.47 -23.07
C MET A 28 -4.54 12.76 -24.57
N GLU A 29 -4.44 14.03 -25.00
CA GLU A 29 -4.08 14.39 -26.39
C GLU A 29 -2.67 13.89 -26.74
N GLU A 30 -1.70 14.03 -25.83
CA GLU A 30 -0.34 13.49 -25.97
C GLU A 30 -0.29 11.96 -25.95
N TYR A 31 -1.16 11.31 -25.18
CA TYR A 31 -1.28 9.85 -25.16
C TYR A 31 -1.88 9.31 -26.47
N ALA A 32 -2.95 9.92 -26.97
CA ALA A 32 -3.55 9.55 -28.26
C ALA A 32 -2.58 9.78 -29.43
N ALA A 33 -1.78 10.85 -29.39
CA ALA A 33 -0.73 11.10 -30.39
C ALA A 33 0.35 10.01 -30.38
N ARG A 34 0.78 9.55 -29.20
CA ARG A 34 1.75 8.43 -29.07
C ARG A 34 1.19 7.12 -29.63
N LEU A 35 -0.05 6.75 -29.29
CA LEU A 35 -0.72 5.57 -29.85
C LEU A 35 -0.89 5.66 -31.38
N ALA A 36 -1.11 6.86 -31.92
CA ALA A 36 -1.18 7.07 -33.37
C ALA A 36 0.19 6.92 -34.05
N GLU A 37 1.29 7.36 -33.42
CA GLU A 37 2.63 7.07 -33.91
C GLU A 37 2.99 5.59 -33.82
N GLU A 38 2.64 4.93 -32.71
CA GLU A 38 2.89 3.51 -32.48
C GLU A 38 2.18 2.65 -33.52
N LYS A 39 0.87 2.83 -33.70
CA LYS A 39 0.11 2.19 -34.80
C LYS A 39 0.65 2.49 -36.18
N LYS A 40 1.19 3.69 -36.42
CA LYS A 40 1.81 4.04 -37.70
C LYS A 40 3.16 3.36 -37.90
N ARG A 41 3.90 3.07 -36.84
CA ARG A 41 5.12 2.24 -36.88
C ARG A 41 4.77 0.78 -37.10
N GLU A 42 3.81 0.23 -36.35
CA GLU A 42 3.28 -1.13 -36.57
C GLU A 42 2.79 -1.31 -38.01
N GLN A 43 2.01 -0.36 -38.56
CA GLN A 43 1.56 -0.41 -39.96
C GLN A 43 2.70 -0.28 -40.97
N ALA A 44 3.75 0.48 -40.68
CA ALA A 44 4.93 0.56 -41.54
C ALA A 44 5.78 -0.73 -41.47
N GLU A 45 5.83 -1.38 -40.31
CA GLU A 45 6.50 -2.66 -40.08
C GLU A 45 5.74 -3.80 -40.77
N LEU A 46 4.42 -3.88 -40.59
CA LEU A 46 3.51 -4.77 -41.33
C LEU A 46 3.61 -4.60 -42.85
N ALA A 47 3.57 -3.36 -43.35
CA ALA A 47 3.75 -3.06 -44.77
C ALA A 47 5.17 -3.37 -45.29
N SER A 48 6.17 -3.49 -44.40
CA SER A 48 7.52 -3.93 -44.77
C SER A 48 7.66 -5.47 -44.77
N SER A 49 6.92 -6.18 -43.92
CA SER A 49 6.80 -7.65 -43.99
C SER A 49 5.95 -8.12 -45.17
N GLU A 50 4.89 -7.41 -45.54
CA GLU A 50 4.01 -7.76 -46.67
C GLU A 50 4.67 -7.54 -48.05
N GLN A 51 5.85 -6.90 -48.13
CA GLN A 51 6.67 -6.90 -49.35
C GLN A 51 7.55 -8.17 -49.49
N GLY A 52 7.53 -9.08 -48.51
CA GLY A 52 8.27 -10.34 -48.50
C GLY A 52 7.49 -11.55 -49.02
N GLU A 53 6.15 -11.56 -48.96
CA GLU A 53 5.35 -12.76 -49.23
C GLU A 53 4.19 -12.55 -50.23
N GLU A 54 4.32 -13.29 -51.33
CA GLU A 54 3.30 -13.83 -52.24
C GLU A 54 2.37 -12.92 -53.08
N SER A 55 2.61 -13.05 -54.39
CA SER A 55 1.60 -13.02 -55.42
C SER A 55 0.53 -14.13 -55.28
N HIS A 56 -0.73 -13.80 -54.99
CA HIS A 56 -1.89 -14.24 -55.80
C HIS A 56 -3.25 -13.65 -55.34
N VAL A 57 -4.03 -13.15 -56.32
CA VAL A 57 -5.49 -13.32 -56.56
C VAL A 57 -6.35 -13.89 -55.42
N GLY A 58 -7.51 -13.33 -55.04
CA GLY A 58 -8.24 -12.14 -55.53
C GLY A 58 -9.75 -12.14 -55.17
N ASP A 59 -10.39 -10.97 -55.32
CA ASP A 59 -11.84 -10.66 -55.46
C ASP A 59 -12.91 -11.24 -54.48
N ALA A 60 -13.65 -10.33 -53.79
CA ALA A 60 -15.13 -10.29 -53.73
C ALA A 60 -15.65 -9.28 -52.67
N ARG A 61 -16.90 -8.80 -52.84
CA ARG A 61 -17.55 -7.72 -52.04
C ARG A 61 -19.01 -8.11 -51.62
N PRO A 62 -19.88 -7.27 -51.00
CA PRO A 62 -20.46 -7.61 -49.69
C PRO A 62 -22.02 -7.54 -49.59
N ALA A 63 -22.58 -7.77 -48.39
CA ALA A 63 -23.93 -7.36 -47.95
C ALA A 63 -24.02 -7.45 -46.41
N ALA A 64 -25.01 -6.94 -45.64
CA ALA A 64 -25.87 -5.75 -45.62
C ALA A 64 -26.95 -5.99 -44.52
N ALA A 65 -27.40 -4.90 -43.84
CA ALA A 65 -28.72 -4.72 -43.19
C ALA A 65 -28.99 -5.44 -41.82
N GLU A 66 -29.88 -4.98 -40.91
CA GLU A 66 -30.85 -3.84 -40.89
C GLU A 66 -31.32 -3.42 -39.45
N ALA A 67 -32.03 -2.27 -39.35
CA ALA A 67 -32.99 -1.67 -38.36
C ALA A 67 -33.33 -2.33 -36.98
N ALA A 68 -34.00 -1.73 -35.97
CA ALA A 68 -34.88 -0.53 -35.76
C ALA A 68 -35.06 -0.29 -34.21
N SER A 69 -35.81 0.66 -33.60
CA SER A 69 -36.35 2.01 -33.90
C SER A 69 -37.14 2.58 -32.67
N ALA A 70 -37.30 3.92 -32.53
CA ALA A 70 -38.35 4.67 -31.76
C ALA A 70 -38.40 4.58 -30.19
N SER A 71 -38.93 5.54 -29.39
CA SER A 71 -39.32 6.97 -29.57
C SER A 71 -39.73 7.70 -28.25
N ALA A 72 -39.62 9.03 -28.21
CA ALA A 72 -40.46 10.03 -27.49
C ALA A 72 -40.33 10.33 -25.96
N GLN A 73 -40.77 11.55 -25.60
CA GLN A 73 -40.68 12.37 -24.36
C GLN A 73 -42.11 12.90 -24.00
N PRO A 74 -42.37 13.77 -22.98
CA PRO A 74 -41.87 13.91 -21.58
C PRO A 74 -42.98 14.28 -20.54
N ALA A 75 -42.55 14.67 -19.31
CA ALA A 75 -43.18 15.60 -18.33
C ALA A 75 -44.28 15.12 -17.35
N GLU A 76 -44.09 15.37 -16.04
CA GLU A 76 -44.87 16.34 -15.21
C GLU A 76 -44.45 16.36 -13.71
N ALA A 77 -44.75 17.48 -13.04
CA ALA A 77 -44.78 17.74 -11.59
C ALA A 77 -45.87 18.82 -11.38
N PRO A 78 -46.56 18.97 -10.21
CA PRO A 78 -45.98 19.34 -8.90
C PRO A 78 -46.64 18.53 -7.74
N ASP A 79 -46.55 18.81 -6.42
CA ASP A 79 -46.96 20.03 -5.71
C ASP A 79 -46.49 20.08 -4.22
N THR A 80 -46.63 21.31 -3.70
CA THR A 80 -46.36 21.97 -2.41
C THR A 80 -46.84 21.26 -1.11
N LYS A 81 -46.57 21.71 0.15
CA LYS A 81 -46.43 23.07 0.71
C LYS A 81 -45.93 23.09 2.19
N GLY A 82 -45.16 24.13 2.58
CA GLY A 82 -45.20 24.94 3.84
C GLY A 82 -45.02 24.26 5.22
N SER A 83 -44.55 24.93 6.29
CA SER A 83 -44.10 26.32 6.57
C SER A 83 -43.32 26.32 7.92
N GLU A 84 -42.20 27.05 8.09
CA GLU A 84 -42.02 28.26 8.98
C GLU A 84 -42.12 27.97 10.51
N GLU A 85 -41.38 28.55 11.47
CA GLU A 85 -40.55 29.77 11.67
C GLU A 85 -39.21 29.41 12.37
N GLU A 86 -38.04 30.04 12.18
CA GLU A 86 -37.54 31.42 12.43
C GLU A 86 -36.98 31.71 13.85
N GLY A 87 -35.97 32.61 13.94
CA GLY A 87 -35.23 33.00 15.16
C GLY A 87 -33.80 32.41 15.25
N ALA A 88 -32.70 33.02 14.78
CA ALA A 88 -32.14 34.34 15.08
C ALA A 88 -31.98 34.60 16.60
N ALA A 89 -30.86 35.07 17.15
CA ALA A 89 -29.50 35.31 16.65
C ALA A 89 -28.55 35.59 17.86
N THR A 90 -27.27 35.89 17.56
CA THR A 90 -26.39 36.85 18.29
C THR A 90 -25.11 36.28 18.89
N THR A 91 -23.99 36.82 18.40
CA THR A 91 -22.63 36.73 18.93
C THR A 91 -22.48 37.56 20.21
N ALA A 92 -21.84 37.02 21.25
CA ALA A 92 -21.33 37.82 22.35
C ALA A 92 -19.91 37.34 22.75
N ASP A 93 -18.93 38.21 22.49
CA ASP A 93 -17.62 38.18 23.13
C ASP A 93 -17.80 38.26 24.65
N LYS A 94 -17.12 37.39 25.39
CA LYS A 94 -16.81 37.67 26.79
C LYS A 94 -15.47 37.08 27.20
N SER A 95 -14.44 37.89 26.99
CA SER A 95 -13.24 37.95 27.83
C SER A 95 -13.57 37.57 29.29
N ALA A 96 -13.12 36.40 29.72
CA ALA A 96 -13.22 35.95 31.11
C ALA A 96 -11.96 36.34 31.86
N GLU A 97 -12.10 37.43 32.62
CA GLU A 97 -11.18 37.90 33.64
C GLU A 97 -10.75 36.73 34.54
N LYS A 98 -9.44 36.49 34.65
CA LYS A 98 -8.90 35.41 35.48
C LYS A 98 -8.82 35.89 36.92
N ASP A 99 -9.94 35.83 37.62
CA ASP A 99 -10.04 36.16 39.04
C ASP A 99 -8.95 35.43 39.85
N GLU A 100 -8.30 36.16 40.75
CA GLU A 100 -7.38 35.61 41.74
C GLU A 100 -8.18 34.88 42.84
N GLU A 101 -8.56 33.64 42.56
CA GLU A 101 -9.26 32.80 43.53
C GLU A 101 -8.31 32.43 44.68
N LYS A 102 -8.45 33.19 45.77
CA LYS A 102 -7.82 32.98 47.09
C LYS A 102 -8.02 31.53 47.55
N PRO A 103 -6.99 30.87 48.13
CA PRO A 103 -7.00 29.41 48.28
C PRO A 103 -8.18 28.88 49.10
N GLU A 104 -8.90 27.95 48.48
CA GLU A 104 -9.83 26.99 49.09
C GLU A 104 -9.27 26.42 50.40
N ASP A 105 -10.14 26.25 51.40
CA ASP A 105 -9.78 25.63 52.69
C ASP A 105 -9.17 24.24 52.45
N PRO A 106 -7.95 23.95 52.94
CA PRO A 106 -7.32 22.64 52.76
C PRO A 106 -8.18 21.47 53.27
N SER A 107 -9.20 21.72 54.10
CA SER A 107 -10.16 20.72 54.56
C SER A 107 -10.97 20.04 53.44
N THR A 108 -11.26 20.69 52.32
CA THR A 108 -12.11 20.16 51.22
C THR A 108 -11.36 19.29 50.21
N MET A 109 -10.05 19.51 50.04
CA MET A 109 -9.24 18.85 49.01
C MET A 109 -9.11 17.33 49.20
N THR A 110 -9.20 16.57 48.11
CA THR A 110 -8.93 15.13 48.10
C THR A 110 -7.45 14.84 48.40
N ALA A 111 -7.16 13.63 48.87
CA ALA A 111 -5.79 13.20 49.17
C ALA A 111 -4.83 13.26 47.97
N LYS A 112 -5.35 13.24 46.73
CA LYS A 112 -4.58 13.38 45.49
C LYS A 112 -4.23 14.85 45.22
N GLU A 113 -5.16 15.76 45.45
CA GLU A 113 -4.96 17.21 45.29
C GLU A 113 -4.00 17.75 46.35
N ARG A 114 -4.18 17.40 47.63
CA ARG A 114 -3.23 17.79 48.70
C ARG A 114 -1.79 17.37 48.40
N ARG A 115 -1.59 16.18 47.81
CA ARG A 115 -0.26 15.71 47.39
C ARG A 115 0.29 16.47 46.17
N LYS A 116 -0.56 16.85 45.22
CA LYS A 116 -0.16 17.65 44.05
C LYS A 116 0.20 19.08 44.45
N ALA A 117 -0.63 19.73 45.26
CA ALA A 117 -0.40 21.06 45.81
C ALA A 117 0.93 21.12 46.59
N LYS A 118 1.13 20.22 47.55
CA LYS A 118 2.36 20.17 48.36
C LYS A 118 3.63 19.93 47.54
N ARG A 119 3.52 19.21 46.41
CA ARG A 119 4.65 18.97 45.49
C ARG A 119 4.95 20.18 44.60
N ALA A 120 3.93 20.95 44.22
CA ALA A 120 4.08 22.23 43.52
C ALA A 120 4.70 23.28 44.45
N GLU A 121 4.16 23.43 45.67
CA GLU A 121 4.70 24.28 46.74
C GLU A 121 6.18 23.96 47.03
N GLN A 122 6.56 22.68 47.14
CA GLN A 122 7.96 22.28 47.28
C GLN A 122 8.83 22.65 46.07
N ALA A 123 8.31 22.56 44.85
CA ALA A 123 9.05 22.95 43.65
C ALA A 123 9.26 24.49 43.61
N GLU A 124 8.23 25.27 43.94
CA GLU A 124 8.31 26.73 44.05
C GLU A 124 9.26 27.17 45.16
N LEU A 125 9.19 26.57 46.35
CA LEU A 125 10.13 26.83 47.45
C LEU A 125 11.58 26.50 47.09
N THR A 126 11.81 25.47 46.27
CA THR A 126 13.15 25.09 45.81
C THR A 126 13.68 26.10 44.78
N PHE A 127 12.82 26.58 43.87
CA PHE A 127 13.17 27.59 42.88
C PHE A 127 13.36 28.99 43.52
N ALA A 128 12.51 29.37 44.47
CA ALA A 128 12.60 30.63 45.20
C ALA A 128 13.91 30.72 46.01
N LYS A 129 14.28 29.66 46.73
CA LYS A 129 15.58 29.61 47.43
C LYS A 129 16.78 29.68 46.48
N ALA A 130 16.72 28.98 45.34
CA ALA A 130 17.79 29.05 44.33
C ALA A 130 17.95 30.48 43.75
N ARG A 131 16.88 31.28 43.74
CA ARG A 131 16.88 32.70 43.35
C ARG A 131 17.40 33.64 44.45
N GLU A 132 17.15 33.31 45.71
CA GLU A 132 17.61 34.09 46.87
C GLU A 132 19.10 33.86 47.18
N GLU A 133 19.61 32.64 46.97
CA GLU A 133 21.03 32.28 47.17
C GLU A 133 21.94 32.62 45.96
N ASP A 134 21.41 33.23 44.90
CA ASP A 134 22.09 33.49 43.61
C ASP A 134 22.65 32.23 42.90
N ARG A 135 22.14 31.05 43.27
CA ARG A 135 22.53 29.72 42.77
C ARG A 135 21.68 29.24 41.59
N LEU A 136 21.04 30.18 40.89
CA LEU A 136 20.23 29.93 39.70
C LEU A 136 20.99 29.14 38.62
N GLY A 137 22.29 29.39 38.48
CA GLY A 137 23.15 28.64 37.54
C GLY A 137 23.30 27.16 37.89
N GLU A 138 23.44 26.81 39.18
CA GLU A 138 23.52 25.41 39.62
C GLU A 138 22.17 24.70 39.45
N TRP A 139 21.08 25.37 39.83
CA TRP A 139 19.72 24.84 39.66
C TRP A 139 19.38 24.61 38.17
N ALA A 140 19.66 25.60 37.32
CA ALA A 140 19.45 25.50 35.88
C ALA A 140 20.34 24.41 35.25
N TRP A 141 21.59 24.29 35.67
CA TRP A 141 22.49 23.23 35.21
C TRP A 141 21.99 21.84 35.57
N VAL A 142 21.47 21.65 36.80
CA VAL A 142 20.84 20.38 37.21
C VAL A 142 19.62 20.07 36.36
N GLN A 143 18.71 21.04 36.13
CA GLN A 143 17.53 20.85 35.28
C GLN A 143 17.89 20.58 33.82
N VAL A 144 18.88 21.27 33.25
CA VAL A 144 19.38 21.05 31.89
C VAL A 144 20.05 19.69 31.76
N ARG A 145 20.83 19.25 32.76
CA ARG A 145 21.45 17.92 32.77
C ARG A 145 20.41 16.81 32.87
N GLU A 146 19.43 16.93 33.77
CA GLU A 146 18.40 15.92 33.99
C GLU A 146 17.43 15.84 32.81
N GLY A 147 16.89 16.98 32.36
CA GLY A 147 16.06 17.06 31.16
C GLY A 147 16.81 16.62 29.90
N GLY A 148 18.06 17.06 29.74
CA GLY A 148 18.93 16.64 28.64
C GLY A 148 19.24 15.15 28.65
N THR A 149 19.36 14.52 29.82
CA THR A 149 19.54 13.06 29.95
C THR A 149 18.28 12.31 29.54
N VAL A 150 17.08 12.80 29.90
CA VAL A 150 15.81 12.21 29.44
C VAL A 150 15.64 12.36 27.93
N VAL A 151 15.95 13.52 27.36
CA VAL A 151 15.94 13.75 25.91
C VAL A 151 16.96 12.86 25.21
N LEU A 152 18.17 12.70 25.77
CA LEU A 152 19.20 11.81 25.24
C LEU A 152 18.72 10.36 25.21
N TYR A 153 18.12 9.84 26.29
CA TYR A 153 17.56 8.49 26.29
C TYR A 153 16.39 8.35 25.31
N ALA A 154 15.50 9.35 25.20
CA ALA A 154 14.43 9.34 24.20
C ALA A 154 14.97 9.31 22.76
N LEU A 155 16.03 10.07 22.47
CA LEU A 155 16.70 10.06 21.16
C LEU A 155 17.43 8.74 20.89
N ILE A 156 18.10 8.13 21.88
CA ILE A 156 18.74 6.82 21.74
C ILE A 156 17.68 5.74 21.49
N ILE A 157 16.59 5.73 22.25
CA ILE A 157 15.49 4.76 22.08
C ILE A 157 14.84 4.95 20.69
N ALA A 158 14.54 6.18 20.28
CA ALA A 158 13.99 6.47 18.96
C ALA A 158 14.96 6.06 17.82
N PHE A 159 16.27 6.27 18.00
CA PHE A 159 17.31 5.82 17.07
C PHE A 159 17.38 4.30 16.97
N LEU A 160 17.37 3.58 18.10
CA LEU A 160 17.37 2.12 18.11
C LEU A 160 16.10 1.55 17.46
N ILE A 161 14.92 2.10 17.76
CA ILE A 161 13.66 1.69 17.12
C ILE A 161 13.71 1.93 15.61
N LYS A 162 14.17 3.10 15.17
CA LYS A 162 14.27 3.44 13.74
C LYS A 162 15.32 2.61 13.00
N THR A 163 16.40 2.21 13.67
CA THR A 163 17.51 1.48 13.03
C THR A 163 17.28 -0.04 12.99
N PHE A 164 16.66 -0.62 14.04
CA PHE A 164 16.59 -2.08 14.21
C PHE A 164 15.18 -2.67 14.14
N LEU A 165 14.12 -1.88 14.36
CA LEU A 165 12.74 -2.39 14.47
C LEU A 165 11.85 -2.05 13.27
N LEU A 166 12.05 -0.90 12.62
CA LEU A 166 11.15 -0.38 11.59
C LEU A 166 11.88 0.00 10.29
N ARG A 167 11.69 -0.78 9.22
CA ARG A 167 12.10 -0.38 7.85
C ARG A 167 10.87 -0.16 6.97
N GLY A 168 10.84 0.97 6.27
CA GLY A 168 9.71 1.41 5.44
C GLY A 168 9.92 1.14 3.95
N PHE A 169 8.95 0.49 3.32
CA PHE A 169 8.92 0.19 1.89
C PHE A 169 7.74 0.89 1.21
N TYR A 170 7.87 1.17 -0.09
CA TYR A 170 6.81 1.67 -0.95
C TYR A 170 6.32 0.55 -1.89
N ILE A 171 5.01 0.49 -2.15
CA ILE A 171 4.39 -0.52 -3.02
C ILE A 171 4.16 0.06 -4.43
N PRO A 172 4.97 -0.31 -5.44
CA PRO A 172 4.87 0.24 -6.80
C PRO A 172 3.92 -0.55 -7.72
N SER A 173 3.40 -1.72 -7.30
CA SER A 173 2.71 -2.67 -8.18
C SER A 173 1.39 -3.18 -7.57
N GLY A 174 0.41 -3.47 -8.42
CA GLY A 174 -0.90 -4.03 -8.02
C GLY A 174 -0.93 -5.53 -7.68
N SER A 175 0.21 -6.23 -7.70
CA SER A 175 0.27 -7.70 -7.48
C SER A 175 -0.22 -8.19 -6.10
N MET A 176 -0.42 -7.27 -5.16
CA MET A 176 -0.95 -7.52 -3.80
C MET A 176 -2.28 -6.80 -3.55
N GLU A 177 -2.93 -6.24 -4.58
CA GLU A 177 -4.25 -5.58 -4.46
C GLU A 177 -5.28 -6.51 -3.79
N GLN A 178 -6.23 -5.89 -3.10
CA GLN A 178 -7.03 -6.43 -1.97
C GLN A 178 -6.33 -6.30 -0.61
N THR A 179 -5.05 -6.66 -0.49
CA THR A 179 -4.30 -6.59 0.79
C THR A 179 -3.42 -5.35 0.90
N LEU A 180 -2.71 -5.00 -0.18
CA LEU A 180 -1.85 -3.82 -0.29
C LEU A 180 -2.16 -3.09 -1.59
N GLN A 181 -2.41 -1.79 -1.51
CA GLN A 181 -2.78 -0.94 -2.63
C GLN A 181 -1.53 -0.32 -3.27
N VAL A 182 -1.63 0.03 -4.55
CA VAL A 182 -0.58 0.78 -5.24
C VAL A 182 -0.39 2.13 -4.55
N ASN A 183 0.87 2.51 -4.29
CA ASN A 183 1.32 3.67 -3.50
C ASN A 183 1.28 3.53 -1.97
N ASP A 184 0.88 2.38 -1.42
CA ASP A 184 1.00 2.15 0.02
C ASP A 184 2.46 2.29 0.49
N ARG A 185 2.62 2.81 1.71
CA ARG A 185 3.90 2.77 2.45
C ARG A 185 3.72 1.85 3.63
N VAL A 186 4.50 0.79 3.67
CA VAL A 186 4.39 -0.28 4.65
C VAL A 186 5.62 -0.32 5.55
N PHE A 187 5.46 -0.71 6.81
CA PHE A 187 6.60 -1.08 7.65
C PHE A 187 6.69 -2.60 7.80
N ILE A 188 7.93 -3.09 7.82
CA ILE A 188 8.25 -4.48 8.16
C ILE A 188 8.87 -4.60 9.55
N ASN A 189 8.67 -5.75 10.19
CA ASN A 189 9.34 -6.10 11.44
C ASN A 189 10.70 -6.75 11.15
N VAL A 190 11.74 -5.91 11.07
CA VAL A 190 13.11 -6.35 10.73
C VAL A 190 13.68 -7.26 11.81
N ALA A 191 13.52 -6.91 13.09
CA ALA A 191 13.93 -7.76 14.21
C ALA A 191 13.21 -9.11 14.19
N GLY A 192 11.92 -9.12 13.83
CA GLY A 192 11.14 -10.32 13.62
C GLY A 192 11.82 -11.33 12.69
N SER A 193 12.34 -10.86 11.55
CA SER A 193 13.00 -11.69 10.53
C SER A 193 14.29 -12.38 11.00
N TYR A 194 14.98 -11.84 12.02
CA TYR A 194 16.19 -12.46 12.60
C TYR A 194 15.89 -13.54 13.64
N PHE A 195 14.71 -13.49 14.29
CA PHE A 195 14.36 -14.37 15.41
C PHE A 195 13.19 -15.31 15.11
N ASN A 196 12.42 -15.06 14.06
CA ASN A 196 11.25 -15.83 13.65
C ASN A 196 11.30 -16.04 12.14
N GLU A 197 10.96 -17.25 11.72
CA GLU A 197 10.80 -17.58 10.31
C GLU A 197 9.40 -17.19 9.81
N PRO A 198 9.27 -16.67 8.58
CA PRO A 198 7.99 -16.51 7.92
C PRO A 198 7.16 -17.80 7.92
N LYS A 199 5.87 -17.64 8.22
CA LYS A 199 4.86 -18.69 8.30
C LYS A 199 3.91 -18.58 7.12
N ARG A 200 3.16 -19.65 6.85
CA ARG A 200 2.08 -19.64 5.86
C ARG A 200 1.06 -18.56 6.20
N GLY A 201 0.69 -17.74 5.22
CA GLY A 201 -0.18 -16.58 5.38
C GLY A 201 0.54 -15.26 5.59
N ASP A 202 1.81 -15.24 6.01
CA ASP A 202 2.58 -14.00 6.19
C ASP A 202 2.80 -13.28 4.87
N VAL A 203 2.65 -11.95 4.87
CA VAL A 203 3.08 -11.09 3.76
C VAL A 203 4.52 -10.64 4.03
N ILE A 204 5.45 -11.00 3.14
CA ILE A 204 6.89 -10.72 3.30
C ILE A 204 7.42 -9.78 2.23
N VAL A 205 8.39 -8.96 2.61
CA VAL A 205 9.26 -8.22 1.68
C VAL A 205 10.55 -9.00 1.51
N PHE A 206 10.95 -9.26 0.27
CA PHE A 206 12.20 -9.96 -0.04
C PHE A 206 12.96 -9.28 -1.17
N LYS A 207 14.27 -9.47 -1.21
CA LYS A 207 15.15 -8.97 -2.26
C LYS A 207 15.05 -9.86 -3.49
N ASP A 208 14.95 -9.24 -4.67
CA ASP A 208 15.10 -9.93 -5.94
C ASP A 208 16.59 -10.23 -6.20
N SER A 209 17.04 -11.41 -5.77
CA SER A 209 18.36 -11.99 -6.06
C SER A 209 18.37 -12.82 -7.35
N GLN A 210 17.19 -13.24 -7.83
CA GLN A 210 17.03 -14.22 -8.91
C GLN A 210 16.67 -13.59 -10.27
N GLY A 211 16.38 -12.28 -10.32
CA GLY A 211 16.12 -11.54 -11.55
C GLY A 211 14.65 -11.53 -11.98
N TRP A 212 13.72 -11.68 -11.02
CA TRP A 212 12.27 -11.61 -11.27
C TRP A 212 11.83 -10.21 -11.77
N ILE A 213 12.57 -9.15 -11.43
CA ILE A 213 12.29 -7.76 -11.88
C ILE A 213 13.10 -7.44 -13.16
N PRO A 214 12.43 -7.14 -14.30
CA PRO A 214 13.10 -6.67 -15.51
C PRO A 214 14.00 -5.46 -15.27
N SER A 215 15.20 -5.46 -15.86
CA SER A 215 16.21 -4.39 -15.69
C SER A 215 15.72 -3.00 -16.10
N THR A 216 14.72 -2.92 -16.98
CA THR A 216 14.08 -1.67 -17.43
C THR A 216 13.26 -0.96 -16.35
N GLN A 217 12.87 -1.64 -15.27
CA GLN A 217 12.14 -1.04 -14.14
C GLN A 217 13.06 -0.46 -13.06
N LYS A 218 14.39 -0.55 -13.23
CA LYS A 218 15.36 -0.18 -12.20
C LYS A 218 15.74 1.30 -12.21
N SER A 219 14.88 2.16 -11.64
CA SER A 219 15.22 3.58 -11.43
C SER A 219 16.02 3.78 -10.14
N SER A 220 17.26 4.27 -10.26
CA SER A 220 18.08 4.77 -9.15
C SER A 220 18.21 6.30 -9.22
N ASN A 221 18.03 7.00 -8.10
CA ASN A 221 18.28 8.43 -8.01
C ASN A 221 18.93 8.73 -6.65
N PRO A 222 20.21 9.14 -6.59
CA PRO A 222 20.98 9.19 -5.36
C PRO A 222 20.42 10.20 -4.33
N ILE A 223 19.71 11.24 -4.79
CA ILE A 223 19.05 12.20 -3.91
C ILE A 223 17.86 11.56 -3.19
N LYS A 224 17.12 10.67 -3.89
CA LYS A 224 16.04 9.89 -3.27
C LYS A 224 16.61 8.87 -2.29
N GLU A 225 17.67 8.14 -2.66
CA GLU A 225 18.34 7.15 -1.81
C GLU A 225 18.82 7.76 -0.48
N GLY A 226 19.47 8.94 -0.51
CA GLY A 226 19.89 9.63 0.70
C GLY A 226 18.71 10.04 1.61
N LEU A 227 17.60 10.48 1.03
CA LEU A 227 16.38 10.80 1.78
C LEU A 227 15.63 9.55 2.27
N SER A 228 15.74 8.42 1.57
CA SER A 228 15.22 7.12 2.00
C SER A 228 16.04 6.55 3.16
N PHE A 229 17.37 6.68 3.14
CA PHE A 229 18.25 6.34 4.27
C PHE A 229 17.91 7.13 5.54
N VAL A 230 17.60 8.42 5.40
CA VAL A 230 17.15 9.26 6.54
C VAL A 230 15.66 9.00 6.89
N GLY A 231 14.95 8.15 6.14
CA GLY A 231 13.54 7.80 6.39
C GLY A 231 12.54 8.94 6.12
N VAL A 232 12.94 9.93 5.30
CA VAL A 232 12.08 11.04 4.84
C VAL A 232 11.28 10.63 3.61
N LEU A 233 11.86 9.77 2.77
CA LEU A 233 11.20 9.06 1.68
C LEU A 233 11.16 7.56 1.99
N PRO A 234 10.20 6.79 1.43
CA PRO A 234 10.25 5.34 1.52
C PRO A 234 11.41 4.77 0.69
N ASP A 235 11.87 3.56 1.01
CA ASP A 235 12.83 2.86 0.17
C ASP A 235 12.16 2.56 -1.20
N THR A 236 12.78 3.08 -2.27
CA THR A 236 12.33 2.92 -3.66
C THR A 236 13.34 2.11 -4.48
N SER A 237 14.29 1.44 -3.83
CA SER A 237 15.23 0.55 -4.50
C SER A 237 14.46 -0.58 -5.19
N SER A 238 14.64 -0.63 -6.50
CA SER A 238 13.88 -1.41 -7.48
C SER A 238 14.32 -2.88 -7.55
N ASN A 239 14.69 -3.42 -6.39
CA ASN A 239 15.19 -4.79 -6.19
C ASN A 239 14.44 -5.50 -5.05
N TYR A 240 13.24 -5.03 -4.69
CA TYR A 240 12.42 -5.60 -3.62
C TYR A 240 11.02 -5.94 -4.13
N LEU A 241 10.51 -7.09 -3.69
CA LEU A 241 9.18 -7.60 -4.00
C LEU A 241 8.40 -7.87 -2.70
N VAL A 242 7.08 -7.78 -2.81
CA VAL A 242 6.15 -8.10 -1.71
C VAL A 242 5.19 -9.18 -2.20
N LYS A 243 5.09 -10.28 -1.46
CA LYS A 243 4.25 -11.46 -1.76
C LYS A 243 3.82 -12.13 -0.46
N ARG A 244 2.78 -12.97 -0.51
CA ARG A 244 2.32 -13.81 0.61
C ARG A 244 2.99 -15.19 0.57
N VAL A 245 3.41 -15.69 1.72
CA VAL A 245 3.96 -17.05 1.88
C VAL A 245 2.81 -18.06 1.83
N ILE A 246 2.84 -18.95 0.83
CA ILE A 246 1.88 -20.06 0.68
C ILE A 246 2.50 -21.38 1.16
N GLY A 247 3.80 -21.57 0.89
CA GLY A 247 4.57 -22.75 1.31
C GLY A 247 5.82 -22.38 2.11
N THR A 248 6.03 -23.08 3.21
CA THR A 248 7.21 -23.04 4.09
C THR A 248 8.10 -24.28 3.88
N PRO A 249 9.35 -24.33 4.35
CA PRO A 249 10.27 -25.43 4.09
C PRO A 249 9.67 -26.83 4.33
N GLY A 250 9.76 -27.69 3.31
CA GLY A 250 9.23 -29.06 3.30
C GLY A 250 7.79 -29.19 2.80
N ASP A 251 7.04 -28.09 2.68
CA ASP A 251 5.64 -28.13 2.22
C ASP A 251 5.53 -28.56 0.75
N VAL A 252 4.51 -29.35 0.45
CA VAL A 252 4.09 -29.67 -0.92
C VAL A 252 2.96 -28.72 -1.29
N VAL A 253 3.22 -27.80 -2.23
CA VAL A 253 2.20 -26.89 -2.78
C VAL A 253 1.83 -27.36 -4.18
N GLU A 254 0.54 -27.56 -4.43
CA GLU A 254 0.06 -28.07 -5.71
C GLU A 254 -1.24 -27.40 -6.18
N SER A 255 -1.41 -27.32 -7.49
CA SER A 255 -2.64 -26.96 -8.18
C SER A 255 -2.76 -27.80 -9.45
N ASP A 256 -3.99 -28.19 -9.80
CA ASP A 256 -4.31 -28.85 -11.06
C ASP A 256 -4.70 -27.84 -12.18
N GLY A 257 -4.61 -26.54 -11.90
CA GLY A 257 -5.04 -25.47 -12.81
C GLY A 257 -6.55 -25.24 -12.84
N SER A 258 -7.35 -25.97 -12.06
CA SER A 258 -8.82 -25.82 -12.01
C SER A 258 -9.32 -24.67 -11.12
N GLY A 259 -8.40 -23.82 -10.63
CA GLY A 259 -8.73 -22.73 -9.71
C GLY A 259 -8.56 -23.08 -8.22
N LYS A 260 -7.90 -24.18 -7.87
CA LYS A 260 -7.70 -24.59 -6.46
C LYS A 260 -6.21 -24.72 -6.12
N ILE A 261 -5.85 -24.42 -4.88
CA ILE A 261 -4.53 -24.70 -4.30
C ILE A 261 -4.68 -25.68 -3.15
N LYS A 262 -3.76 -26.64 -3.08
CA LYS A 262 -3.57 -27.51 -1.93
C LYS A 262 -2.18 -27.32 -1.35
N VAL A 263 -2.10 -27.33 -0.02
CA VAL A 263 -0.84 -27.38 0.72
C VAL A 263 -0.86 -28.66 1.55
N ASN A 264 0.18 -29.49 1.42
CA ASN A 264 0.29 -30.82 2.05
C ASN A 264 -0.98 -31.69 1.85
N GLY A 265 -1.57 -31.62 0.65
CA GLY A 265 -2.78 -32.35 0.27
C GLY A 265 -4.11 -31.74 0.75
N VAL A 266 -4.09 -30.70 1.57
CA VAL A 266 -5.29 -29.99 2.07
C VAL A 266 -5.59 -28.78 1.19
N GLU A 267 -6.81 -28.72 0.65
CA GLU A 267 -7.30 -27.55 -0.09
C GLU A 267 -7.49 -26.36 0.85
N ILE A 268 -6.92 -25.21 0.49
CA ILE A 268 -7.03 -23.97 1.28
C ILE A 268 -8.09 -23.04 0.67
N ASN A 269 -8.78 -22.30 1.54
CA ASN A 269 -9.72 -21.24 1.13
C ASN A 269 -9.07 -19.89 1.39
N GLU A 270 -8.91 -19.07 0.36
CA GLU A 270 -8.12 -17.84 0.38
C GLU A 270 -9.07 -16.61 0.30
N PRO A 271 -9.58 -16.08 1.43
CA PRO A 271 -10.54 -14.96 1.42
C PRO A 271 -9.89 -13.61 1.05
N TYR A 272 -8.56 -13.56 1.06
CA TYR A 272 -7.74 -12.38 0.80
C TYR A 272 -7.43 -12.13 -0.69
N LEU A 273 -7.93 -12.98 -1.61
CA LEU A 273 -7.67 -12.81 -3.04
C LEU A 273 -8.39 -11.59 -3.61
N TYR A 274 -7.80 -11.02 -4.67
CA TYR A 274 -8.45 -9.98 -5.45
C TYR A 274 -9.81 -10.47 -6.00
N PRO A 275 -10.90 -9.68 -5.90
CA PRO A 275 -12.24 -10.12 -6.29
C PRO A 275 -12.31 -10.73 -7.69
N GLY A 276 -12.83 -11.96 -7.78
CA GLY A 276 -12.98 -12.71 -9.03
C GLY A 276 -11.74 -13.49 -9.47
N ASN A 277 -10.60 -13.39 -8.77
CA ASN A 277 -9.45 -14.28 -9.01
C ASN A 277 -9.71 -15.69 -8.48
N GLN A 278 -9.19 -16.69 -9.20
CA GLN A 278 -9.05 -18.04 -8.69
C GLN A 278 -7.68 -18.21 -7.99
N PRO A 279 -7.57 -19.07 -6.96
CA PRO A 279 -6.31 -19.50 -6.35
C PRO A 279 -5.16 -19.75 -7.35
N SER A 280 -5.35 -20.61 -8.34
CA SER A 280 -4.40 -20.78 -9.45
C SER A 280 -5.06 -21.42 -10.69
N GLU A 281 -4.81 -20.81 -11.84
CA GLU A 281 -5.16 -21.34 -13.18
C GLU A 281 -3.99 -22.14 -13.80
N LEU A 282 -2.81 -22.09 -13.18
CA LEU A 282 -1.63 -22.85 -13.58
C LEU A 282 -1.58 -24.18 -12.83
N ALA A 283 -1.37 -25.27 -13.56
CA ALA A 283 -1.12 -26.60 -13.00
C ALA A 283 0.36 -26.74 -12.60
N PHE A 284 0.62 -27.07 -11.33
CA PHE A 284 1.97 -27.28 -10.82
C PHE A 284 1.95 -28.16 -9.56
N LYS A 285 3.10 -28.77 -9.25
CA LYS A 285 3.36 -29.45 -7.97
C LYS A 285 4.81 -29.24 -7.58
N VAL A 286 5.03 -28.62 -6.44
CA VAL A 286 6.37 -28.27 -5.93
C VAL A 286 6.52 -28.71 -4.49
N THR A 287 7.74 -29.09 -4.10
CA THR A 287 8.12 -29.26 -2.68
C THR A 287 9.07 -28.13 -2.33
N VAL A 288 8.78 -27.38 -1.27
CA VAL A 288 9.60 -26.22 -0.87
C VAL A 288 10.91 -26.71 -0.26
N PRO A 289 12.09 -26.31 -0.79
CA PRO A 289 13.39 -26.73 -0.25
C PRO A 289 13.65 -26.20 1.16
N LYS A 290 14.72 -26.68 1.79
CA LYS A 290 15.19 -26.15 3.07
C LYS A 290 15.52 -24.65 2.93
N ASP A 291 15.24 -23.88 3.98
CA ASP A 291 15.56 -22.44 4.07
C ASP A 291 15.01 -21.58 2.90
N LYS A 292 13.92 -22.03 2.25
CA LYS A 292 13.22 -21.27 1.20
C LYS A 292 11.71 -21.19 1.41
N TYR A 293 11.06 -20.30 0.67
CA TYR A 293 9.62 -20.06 0.71
C TYR A 293 9.02 -20.07 -0.70
N PHE A 294 7.80 -20.61 -0.83
CA PHE A 294 6.98 -20.48 -2.04
C PHE A 294 5.94 -19.38 -1.82
N VAL A 295 5.96 -18.35 -2.65
CA VAL A 295 5.24 -17.09 -2.42
C VAL A 295 4.36 -16.71 -3.61
N MET A 296 3.19 -16.15 -3.33
CA MET A 296 2.22 -15.76 -4.36
C MET A 296 1.67 -14.36 -4.10
N GLY A 297 1.24 -13.67 -5.16
CA GLY A 297 0.53 -12.40 -5.03
C GLY A 297 -0.95 -12.62 -4.72
N ASP A 298 -1.58 -11.71 -3.99
CA ASP A 298 -3.01 -11.79 -3.69
C ASP A 298 -3.88 -11.42 -4.90
N HIS A 299 -3.36 -10.56 -5.78
CA HIS A 299 -3.91 -10.34 -7.13
C HIS A 299 -3.27 -11.37 -8.09
N ARG A 300 -3.72 -12.62 -7.99
CA ARG A 300 -3.22 -13.81 -8.71
C ARG A 300 -3.08 -13.63 -10.23
N SER A 301 -3.99 -12.89 -10.86
CA SER A 301 -3.97 -12.58 -12.30
C SER A 301 -3.00 -11.46 -12.70
N ASN A 302 -2.50 -10.67 -11.73
CA ASN A 302 -1.61 -9.53 -11.93
C ASN A 302 -0.28 -9.70 -11.16
N SER A 303 0.18 -10.95 -11.04
CA SER A 303 1.31 -11.32 -10.19
C SER A 303 2.25 -12.31 -10.86
N ALA A 304 3.39 -11.81 -11.34
CA ALA A 304 4.57 -12.63 -11.60
C ALA A 304 5.17 -13.04 -10.23
N ASP A 305 4.83 -14.25 -9.80
CA ASP A 305 5.25 -14.85 -8.54
C ASP A 305 5.80 -16.25 -8.74
N SER A 306 6.03 -17.01 -7.66
CA SER A 306 6.71 -18.31 -7.68
C SER A 306 6.19 -19.26 -8.77
N ARG A 307 4.89 -19.22 -9.09
CA ARG A 307 4.27 -20.07 -10.12
C ARG A 307 4.89 -19.88 -11.51
N TYR A 308 5.25 -18.65 -11.86
CA TYR A 308 5.81 -18.30 -13.17
C TYR A 308 7.32 -18.61 -13.29
N HIS A 309 7.97 -18.91 -12.16
CA HIS A 309 9.42 -19.19 -12.10
C HIS A 309 9.73 -20.67 -11.83
N ILE A 310 8.73 -21.56 -11.96
CA ILE A 310 8.88 -23.02 -11.76
C ILE A 310 9.72 -23.65 -12.88
N SER A 311 9.43 -23.32 -14.14
CA SER A 311 10.19 -23.78 -15.31
C SER A 311 11.66 -23.39 -15.26
N ASP A 312 11.93 -22.25 -14.63
CA ASP A 312 13.23 -21.57 -14.67
C ASP A 312 14.13 -22.00 -13.48
N GLY A 313 13.59 -22.82 -12.57
CA GLY A 313 14.26 -23.27 -11.36
C GLY A 313 14.37 -22.23 -10.23
N THR A 314 13.81 -21.04 -10.41
CA THR A 314 13.94 -19.88 -9.50
C THR A 314 12.68 -19.58 -8.69
N ALA A 315 11.71 -20.51 -8.65
CA ALA A 315 10.41 -20.36 -7.97
C ALA A 315 10.48 -20.08 -6.46
N PHE A 316 11.57 -20.40 -5.78
CA PHE A 316 11.63 -20.36 -4.31
C PHE A 316 12.51 -19.20 -3.83
N ILE A 317 12.01 -18.44 -2.85
CA ILE A 317 12.72 -17.31 -2.26
C ILE A 317 13.61 -17.79 -1.12
N SER A 318 14.90 -17.44 -1.13
CA SER A 318 15.81 -17.74 -0.03
C SER A 318 15.43 -16.99 1.24
N LYS A 319 15.55 -17.65 2.40
CA LYS A 319 15.41 -17.02 3.72
C LYS A 319 16.33 -15.82 3.89
N ASP A 320 17.54 -15.85 3.32
CA ASP A 320 18.51 -14.75 3.39
C ASP A 320 18.10 -13.51 2.57
N ASP A 321 17.21 -13.67 1.58
CA ASP A 321 16.65 -12.54 0.82
C ASP A 321 15.46 -11.89 1.52
N VAL A 322 14.81 -12.59 2.46
CA VAL A 322 13.68 -12.06 3.23
C VAL A 322 14.15 -10.93 4.15
N GLN A 323 13.57 -9.74 3.98
CA GLN A 323 13.86 -8.57 4.81
C GLN A 323 12.99 -8.54 6.08
N GLY A 324 11.79 -9.11 5.99
CA GLY A 324 10.86 -9.30 7.10
C GLY A 324 9.39 -9.20 6.69
N ASN A 325 8.52 -9.46 7.67
CA ASN A 325 7.07 -9.49 7.50
C ASN A 325 6.49 -8.07 7.52
N VAL A 326 5.60 -7.78 6.57
CA VAL A 326 4.76 -6.58 6.57
C VAL A 326 3.71 -6.72 7.67
N PHE A 327 3.60 -5.71 8.54
CA PHE A 327 2.65 -5.74 9.67
C PHE A 327 1.72 -4.53 9.71
N VAL A 328 2.06 -3.43 9.03
CA VAL A 328 1.27 -2.20 9.03
C VAL A 328 1.39 -1.45 7.70
N VAL A 329 0.26 -0.95 7.20
CA VAL A 329 0.19 0.13 6.20
C VAL A 329 0.24 1.45 6.96
N ALA A 330 1.30 2.22 6.78
CA ALA A 330 1.55 3.48 7.49
C ALA A 330 1.03 4.72 6.74
N TRP A 331 0.82 4.59 5.42
CA TRP A 331 0.30 5.65 4.55
C TRP A 331 -0.28 5.00 3.28
N PRO A 332 -1.37 5.53 2.69
CA PRO A 332 -2.09 6.76 3.05
C PRO A 332 -3.01 6.61 4.27
N LEU A 333 -3.38 7.74 4.90
CA LEU A 333 -4.14 7.73 6.17
C LEU A 333 -5.52 7.08 6.08
N ASN A 334 -6.13 7.05 4.89
CA ASN A 334 -7.40 6.35 4.63
C ASN A 334 -7.23 4.83 4.45
N HIS A 335 -5.99 4.34 4.35
CA HIS A 335 -5.64 2.91 4.32
C HIS A 335 -4.69 2.55 5.49
N PHE A 336 -4.59 3.41 6.51
CA PHE A 336 -3.75 3.15 7.67
C PHE A 336 -4.34 2.01 8.53
N GLY A 337 -3.56 0.97 8.77
CA GLY A 337 -4.01 -0.19 9.55
C GLY A 337 -2.94 -1.27 9.69
N LEU A 338 -3.15 -2.15 10.67
CA LEU A 338 -2.42 -3.42 10.74
C LEU A 338 -2.90 -4.35 9.63
N LEU A 339 -2.02 -5.20 9.10
CA LEU A 339 -2.43 -6.23 8.15
C LEU A 339 -3.27 -7.31 8.86
N THR A 340 -4.27 -7.84 8.15
CA THR A 340 -5.07 -8.98 8.59
C THR A 340 -4.20 -10.23 8.72
N ASP A 341 -4.37 -10.97 9.82
CA ASP A 341 -3.73 -12.27 10.04
C ASP A 341 -4.48 -13.37 9.27
N GLU A 342 -3.90 -13.83 8.17
CA GLU A 342 -4.43 -14.90 7.33
C GLU A 342 -3.88 -16.29 7.72
N SER A 343 -3.20 -16.45 8.87
CA SER A 343 -2.68 -17.76 9.30
C SER A 343 -3.79 -18.80 9.48
N SER A 344 -5.03 -18.35 9.76
CA SER A 344 -6.21 -19.20 9.92
C SER A 344 -6.54 -20.02 8.65
N VAL A 345 -6.21 -19.50 7.46
CA VAL A 345 -6.35 -20.19 6.16
C VAL A 345 -5.58 -21.52 6.13
N PHE A 346 -4.46 -21.57 6.86
CA PHE A 346 -3.57 -22.72 6.90
C PHE A 346 -3.71 -23.56 8.18
N SER A 347 -4.71 -23.28 9.02
CA SER A 347 -4.90 -23.95 10.32
C SER A 347 -5.22 -25.45 10.21
N SER A 348 -5.82 -25.88 9.10
CA SER A 348 -6.09 -27.28 8.77
C SER A 348 -4.94 -27.98 8.02
N VAL A 349 -3.93 -27.24 7.57
CA VAL A 349 -2.82 -27.76 6.77
C VAL A 349 -1.80 -28.45 7.69
N PRO A 350 -1.57 -29.77 7.54
CA PRO A 350 -0.65 -30.50 8.41
C PRO A 350 0.79 -29.98 8.28
N SER A 351 1.62 -30.34 9.25
CA SER A 351 3.08 -30.19 9.11
C SER A 351 3.59 -31.01 7.92
N PRO A 352 4.66 -30.57 7.24
CA PRO A 352 5.21 -31.30 6.11
C PRO A 352 5.68 -32.70 6.52
N THR A 353 5.30 -33.71 5.74
CA THR A 353 5.72 -35.11 5.94
C THR A 353 7.07 -35.39 5.29
N SER A 354 7.43 -34.61 4.27
CA SER A 354 8.73 -34.60 3.60
C SER A 354 9.78 -33.89 4.46
N THR A 355 10.94 -34.51 4.65
CA THR A 355 12.14 -33.75 5.06
C THR A 355 12.51 -32.83 3.89
N PRO A 356 12.76 -31.52 4.12
CA PRO A 356 13.18 -30.63 3.04
C PRO A 356 14.51 -31.11 2.45
N GLU A 357 14.56 -31.34 1.13
CA GLU A 357 15.83 -31.54 0.43
C GLU A 357 16.64 -30.23 0.41
N GLN A 358 17.96 -30.37 0.27
CA GLN A 358 18.97 -29.30 0.33
C GLN A 358 19.00 -28.48 -0.97
#